data_AF-A0A7V3FI87-F1
#
_entry.id   AF-A0A7V3FI87-F1
#
_cell.length_a   1.000
_cell.length_b   1.000
_cell.length_c   1.000
_cell.angle_alpha   90.00
_cell.angle_beta   90.00
_cell.angle_gamma   90.00
#
_symmetry.space_group_name_H-M   'P 1'
#
loop_
_entity.id
_entity.type
_entity.pdbx_description
1 polymer ?
#
loop_
_entity_poly.entity_id
_entity_poly.type
_entity_poly.pdbx_seq_one_letter_code
_entity_poly.pdbx_strand_id
1 'polypeptide(L)'
;MRAMLAAKRVSLRFVRIAHHHLLVAKIGRNQICPLCDSGLKYKHCCGSHAHPPDAGVSPQSEDVQRHLALAVARHNAREHQRRLMQGLGRPIVSFTFHGYRFVAVGPTLFYGKTWQTFPDLLDHYLKEAMARSWGMAEQAKPAASRHPLLRWNQKVGEFQKANAATNRDGICSANATGAVRAYFGLAYDLYLCAHNAKLPDRLIRRLRNMQQFEGALYEAFVIGCFAKAGFTIEFEDEADATASHCEFTATDNATKRKFSVEAKTVYTTSKRSGASTERPRLRGYLAEALRKDAAHPRIVFIELSRAHVLDELGQPEWLAYMKEQIEAAEAEMTINDQPAPPAYLFVTNRPFIHDLDREGPGEMYMAVGFRIPDFPPGKSPGTVLEMYRARERHIEVYRLLKAIDSHRQVPLTFDDSLPEETFAPSRPARLLVGESYEVEGPGGVVRATLIDALVIEPKSEAMCTYRAPDGTTFHASAPLSREEMTIYRSSPGTFFGVLQHIPKGIHTPLDAFDFAFATYSKSTRETLLQFMANWPDIEQLRKLSQRDLAEQYCAYLATAMWMQIEGGKTDLAHT
;
A
#
# COMPACT_ATOMS: atom_id res chain seq x y z
N MET A 1 31.20 -13.18 51.08
CA MET A 1 29.98 -12.53 50.55
C MET A 1 30.15 -12.18 49.06
N ARG A 2 30.23 -13.21 48.21
CA ARG A 2 30.17 -13.12 46.74
C ARG A 2 29.49 -14.41 46.26
N ALA A 3 28.35 -14.27 45.58
CA ALA A 3 27.73 -15.30 44.73
C ALA A 3 26.90 -14.53 43.68
N MET A 4 27.41 -14.32 42.46
CA MET A 4 27.27 -15.20 41.29
C MET A 4 25.81 -15.58 40.99
N LEU A 5 25.11 -14.72 40.22
CA LEU A 5 23.93 -15.06 39.44
C LEU A 5 24.39 -15.32 38.00
N ALA A 6 24.51 -16.59 37.65
CA ALA A 6 24.74 -17.05 36.29
C ALA A 6 23.37 -17.26 35.61
N ALA A 7 22.99 -16.37 34.69
CA ALA A 7 21.87 -16.60 33.80
C ALA A 7 22.29 -17.66 32.77
N LYS A 8 21.71 -18.85 32.85
CA LYS A 8 21.88 -19.91 31.84
C LYS A 8 21.16 -19.50 30.55
N ARG A 9 21.93 -19.19 29.50
CA ARG A 9 21.45 -19.16 28.11
C ARG A 9 21.03 -20.58 27.71
N VAL A 10 19.76 -20.77 27.37
CA VAL A 10 19.31 -21.97 26.63
C VAL A 10 19.14 -21.57 25.17
N SER A 11 19.94 -22.20 24.31
CA SER A 11 19.89 -22.06 22.85
C SER A 11 18.81 -22.98 22.29
N LEU A 12 17.72 -22.43 21.77
CA LEU A 12 16.72 -23.19 21.01
C LEU A 12 17.35 -23.67 19.69
N ARG A 13 17.36 -24.98 19.44
CA ARG A 13 17.78 -25.59 18.17
C ARG A 13 16.55 -25.89 17.31
N PHE A 14 16.48 -25.30 16.12
CA PHE A 14 15.44 -25.59 15.13
C PHE A 14 15.85 -26.79 14.25
N VAL A 15 15.03 -27.84 14.21
CA VAL A 15 15.16 -28.94 13.23
C VAL A 15 13.81 -29.13 12.54
N ARG A 16 13.78 -28.92 11.22
CA ARG A 16 12.62 -29.16 10.35
C ARG A 16 12.92 -30.41 9.50
N ILE A 17 12.08 -31.43 9.58
CA ILE A 17 12.24 -32.67 8.78
C ILE A 17 11.24 -32.66 7.62
N ALA A 18 11.72 -32.97 6.42
CA ALA A 18 10.94 -33.05 5.18
C ALA A 18 10.16 -34.37 5.06
N HIS A 19 8.93 -34.31 4.54
CA HIS A 19 8.13 -35.50 4.22
C HIS A 19 8.50 -36.05 2.84
N HIS A 20 8.88 -37.33 2.79
CA HIS A 20 9.09 -38.11 1.56
C HIS A 20 7.73 -38.48 0.92
N HIS A 21 7.60 -38.23 -0.38
CA HIS A 21 6.51 -38.74 -1.20
C HIS A 21 6.73 -40.23 -1.53
N LEU A 22 5.82 -41.09 -1.08
CA LEU A 22 5.70 -42.48 -1.53
C LEU A 22 4.86 -42.54 -2.82
N LEU A 23 5.46 -43.06 -3.89
CA LEU A 23 4.78 -43.40 -5.15
C LEU A 23 3.80 -44.56 -4.91
N VAL A 24 2.51 -44.31 -5.04
CA VAL A 24 1.46 -45.34 -4.92
C VAL A 24 1.32 -46.08 -6.26
N ALA A 25 1.41 -47.41 -6.23
CA ALA A 25 1.21 -48.28 -7.38
C ALA A 25 -0.21 -48.14 -7.96
N LYS A 26 -0.33 -48.16 -9.30
CA LYS A 26 -1.61 -48.02 -10.01
C LYS A 26 -2.52 -49.23 -9.74
N ILE A 27 -3.64 -49.02 -9.04
CA ILE A 27 -4.69 -50.03 -8.82
C ILE A 27 -5.54 -50.17 -10.10
N GLY A 28 -5.73 -51.39 -10.59
CA GLY A 28 -6.55 -51.64 -11.78
C GLY A 28 -8.06 -51.48 -11.51
N ARG A 29 -8.78 -50.72 -12.36
CA ARG A 29 -10.23 -50.43 -12.19
C ARG A 29 -11.13 -51.66 -11.96
N ASN A 30 -10.78 -52.82 -12.52
CA ASN A 30 -11.57 -54.05 -12.43
C ASN A 30 -11.07 -55.04 -11.36
N GLN A 31 -9.98 -54.73 -10.67
CA GLN A 31 -9.47 -55.54 -9.56
C GLN A 31 -10.41 -55.41 -8.35
N ILE A 32 -10.52 -56.45 -7.50
CA ILE A 32 -11.18 -56.29 -6.19
C ILE A 32 -10.45 -55.20 -5.42
N CYS A 33 -11.20 -54.28 -4.83
CA CYS A 33 -10.66 -53.09 -4.20
C CYS A 33 -9.68 -53.48 -3.07
N PRO A 34 -8.38 -53.13 -3.17
CA PRO A 34 -7.41 -53.47 -2.13
C PRO A 34 -7.42 -52.47 -0.96
N LEU A 35 -8.27 -51.44 -1.03
CA LEU A 35 -8.38 -50.37 -0.02
C LEU A 35 -9.55 -50.59 0.95
N CYS A 36 -10.43 -51.54 0.65
CA CYS A 36 -11.65 -51.82 1.42
C CYS A 36 -11.96 -53.32 1.34
N ASP A 37 -12.39 -53.97 2.43
CA ASP A 37 -12.80 -55.38 2.43
C ASP A 37 -14.23 -55.59 1.88
N SER A 38 -14.70 -54.70 1.00
CA SER A 38 -16.08 -54.73 0.47
C SER A 38 -16.35 -55.90 -0.49
N GLY A 39 -15.31 -56.56 -1.00
CA GLY A 39 -15.43 -57.56 -2.07
C GLY A 39 -15.81 -57.00 -3.45
N LEU A 40 -15.98 -55.67 -3.58
CA LEU A 40 -16.36 -55.00 -4.83
C LEU A 40 -15.12 -54.66 -5.69
N LYS A 41 -15.32 -54.56 -7.01
CA LYS A 41 -14.28 -54.06 -7.94
C LYS A 41 -13.96 -52.59 -7.61
N TYR A 42 -12.70 -52.18 -7.74
CA TYR A 42 -12.21 -50.84 -7.37
C TYR A 42 -13.09 -49.71 -7.96
N LYS A 43 -13.48 -49.79 -9.24
CA LYS A 43 -14.36 -48.80 -9.89
C LYS A 43 -15.78 -48.68 -9.32
N HIS A 44 -16.19 -49.62 -8.46
CA HIS A 44 -17.49 -49.66 -7.79
C HIS A 44 -17.37 -49.61 -6.24
N CYS A 45 -16.15 -49.50 -5.66
CA CYS A 45 -15.88 -49.15 -4.25
C CYS A 45 -15.19 -47.76 -4.21
N CYS A 46 -13.99 -47.69 -3.63
CA CYS A 46 -13.21 -46.46 -3.43
C CYS A 46 -12.75 -45.75 -4.72
N GLY A 47 -12.86 -46.40 -5.88
CA GLY A 47 -12.57 -45.82 -7.20
C GLY A 47 -13.81 -45.41 -7.99
N SER A 48 -15.00 -45.42 -7.37
CA SER A 48 -16.24 -44.90 -7.95
C SER A 48 -16.25 -43.38 -7.91
N HIS A 49 -16.45 -42.72 -9.06
CA HIS A 49 -16.70 -41.28 -9.17
C HIS A 49 -18.19 -40.92 -8.98
N ALA A 50 -19.05 -41.89 -8.65
CA ALA A 50 -20.43 -41.59 -8.28
C ALA A 50 -20.42 -41.04 -6.85
N HIS A 51 -20.88 -39.79 -6.71
CA HIS A 51 -21.12 -39.14 -5.42
C HIS A 51 -21.84 -40.10 -4.47
N PRO A 52 -21.29 -40.35 -3.27
CA PRO A 52 -22.00 -41.18 -2.30
C PRO A 52 -23.33 -40.49 -1.95
N PRO A 53 -24.45 -41.24 -1.89
CA PRO A 53 -25.70 -40.71 -1.37
C PRO A 53 -25.48 -40.33 0.11
N ASP A 54 -25.76 -39.06 0.45
CA ASP A 54 -25.80 -38.52 1.81
C ASP A 54 -24.95 -39.26 2.84
N ALA A 55 -23.63 -39.28 2.61
CA ALA A 55 -22.71 -39.28 3.72
C ALA A 55 -22.86 -37.89 4.33
N GLY A 56 -23.76 -37.76 5.31
CA GLY A 56 -23.93 -36.53 6.08
C GLY A 56 -22.55 -35.97 6.37
N VAL A 57 -22.34 -34.68 6.02
CA VAL A 57 -21.07 -33.99 6.19
C VAL A 57 -20.54 -34.35 7.57
N SER A 58 -19.56 -35.25 7.63
CA SER A 58 -18.88 -35.56 8.87
C SER A 58 -18.40 -34.21 9.37
N PRO A 59 -18.74 -33.79 10.61
CA PRO A 59 -18.22 -32.55 11.14
C PRO A 59 -16.72 -32.64 10.97
N GLN A 60 -16.16 -31.82 10.07
CA GLN A 60 -14.71 -31.77 9.87
C GLN A 60 -14.11 -31.67 11.25
N SER A 61 -13.19 -32.57 11.61
CA SER A 61 -12.64 -32.58 12.96
C SER A 61 -12.17 -31.17 13.30
N GLU A 62 -12.31 -30.76 14.57
CA GLU A 62 -11.95 -29.40 14.98
C GLU A 62 -10.53 -29.02 14.55
N ASP A 63 -9.62 -29.99 14.45
CA ASP A 63 -8.27 -29.81 13.91
C ASP A 63 -8.24 -29.39 12.44
N VAL A 64 -9.08 -30.00 11.58
CA VAL A 64 -9.20 -29.63 10.16
C VAL A 64 -9.76 -28.21 10.03
N GLN A 65 -10.78 -27.87 10.82
CA GLN A 65 -11.34 -26.51 10.82
C GLN A 65 -10.31 -25.48 11.30
N ARG A 66 -9.54 -25.79 12.34
CA ARG A 66 -8.44 -24.94 12.83
C ARG A 66 -7.35 -24.74 11.78
N HIS A 67 -6.92 -25.80 11.10
CA HIS A 67 -5.93 -25.69 10.03
C HIS A 67 -6.44 -24.84 8.85
N LEU A 68 -7.70 -25.00 8.46
CA LEU A 68 -8.30 -24.18 7.40
C LEU A 68 -8.39 -22.71 7.81
N ALA A 69 -8.88 -22.42 9.02
CA ALA A 69 -8.95 -21.06 9.55
C ALA A 69 -7.58 -20.40 9.62
N LEU A 70 -6.55 -21.13 10.06
CA LEU A 70 -5.17 -20.64 10.08
C LEU A 70 -4.63 -20.38 8.67
N ALA A 71 -4.88 -21.26 7.70
CA ALA A 71 -4.47 -21.07 6.33
C ALA A 71 -5.11 -19.81 5.71
N VAL A 72 -6.39 -19.57 5.97
CA VAL A 72 -7.10 -18.35 5.57
C VAL A 72 -6.51 -17.12 6.26
N ALA A 73 -6.26 -17.17 7.58
CA ALA A 73 -5.66 -16.07 8.32
C ALA A 73 -4.26 -15.70 7.80
N ARG A 74 -3.43 -16.71 7.49
CA ARG A 74 -2.10 -16.53 6.88
C ARG A 74 -2.19 -15.94 5.47
N HIS A 75 -3.14 -16.42 4.65
CA HIS A 75 -3.39 -15.85 3.33
C HIS A 75 -3.80 -14.38 3.41
N ASN A 76 -4.71 -14.03 4.32
CA ASN A 76 -5.16 -12.65 4.51
C ASN A 76 -4.02 -11.74 4.98
N ALA A 77 -3.13 -12.21 5.87
CA ALA A 77 -1.96 -11.45 6.30
C ALA A 77 -0.98 -11.17 5.16
N ARG A 78 -0.72 -12.18 4.33
CA ARG A 78 0.10 -12.08 3.12
C ARG A 78 -0.46 -11.08 2.11
N GLU A 79 -1.76 -11.18 1.81
CA GLU A 79 -2.43 -10.26 0.90
C GLU A 79 -2.48 -8.83 1.47
N HIS A 80 -2.65 -8.67 2.78
CA HIS A 80 -2.57 -7.36 3.44
C HIS A 80 -1.18 -6.74 3.27
N GLN A 81 -0.11 -7.49 3.56
CA GLN A 81 1.27 -7.01 3.41
C GLN A 81 1.59 -6.69 1.94
N ARG A 82 1.16 -7.55 1.01
CA ARG A 82 1.28 -7.29 -0.41
C ARG A 82 0.61 -5.97 -0.81
N ARG A 83 -0.58 -5.68 -0.31
CA ARG A 83 -1.29 -4.41 -0.58
C ARG A 83 -0.55 -3.21 -0.03
N LEU A 84 0.09 -3.32 1.15
CA LEU A 84 0.90 -2.24 1.71
C LEU A 84 2.11 -1.92 0.81
N MET A 85 2.79 -2.95 0.31
CA MET A 85 3.99 -2.77 -0.53
C MET A 85 3.65 -2.38 -1.98
N GLN A 86 2.73 -3.13 -2.60
CA GLN A 86 2.47 -3.08 -4.05
C GLN A 86 1.20 -2.30 -4.40
N GLY A 87 0.34 -1.97 -3.42
CA GLY A 87 -0.96 -1.32 -3.65
C GLY A 87 -2.10 -2.27 -4.00
N LEU A 88 -3.24 -1.68 -4.35
CA LEU A 88 -4.49 -2.35 -4.70
C LEU A 88 -4.60 -2.75 -6.17
N GLY A 89 -3.65 -2.31 -7.00
CA GLY A 89 -3.51 -2.78 -8.38
C GLY A 89 -3.19 -4.28 -8.46
N ARG A 90 -3.05 -4.78 -9.69
CA ARG A 90 -2.64 -6.15 -9.95
C ARG A 90 -1.28 -6.45 -9.28
N PRO A 91 -1.13 -7.62 -8.64
CA PRO A 91 0.07 -7.97 -7.89
C PRO A 91 1.25 -8.23 -8.84
N ILE A 92 2.48 -8.06 -8.34
CA ILE A 92 3.67 -8.50 -9.07
C ILE A 92 3.58 -10.02 -9.28
N VAL A 93 3.57 -10.46 -10.54
CA VAL A 93 3.55 -11.88 -10.90
C VAL A 93 4.95 -12.28 -11.35
N SER A 94 5.66 -13.02 -10.49
CA SER A 94 7.03 -13.47 -10.72
C SER A 94 7.22 -14.94 -10.34
N PHE A 95 8.11 -15.64 -11.04
CA PHE A 95 8.57 -16.99 -10.67
C PHE A 95 9.99 -17.25 -11.16
N THR A 96 10.65 -18.29 -10.65
CA THR A 96 11.98 -18.71 -11.11
C THR A 96 11.93 -20.05 -11.82
N PHE A 97 12.65 -20.19 -12.93
CA PHE A 97 12.75 -21.42 -13.69
C PHE A 97 14.11 -21.50 -14.41
N HIS A 98 14.82 -22.62 -14.25
CA HIS A 98 16.19 -22.84 -14.78
C HIS A 98 17.18 -21.67 -14.54
N GLY A 99 17.14 -21.08 -13.34
CA GLY A 99 18.04 -19.97 -12.97
C GLY A 99 17.68 -18.61 -13.60
N TYR A 100 16.55 -18.51 -14.30
CA TYR A 100 15.97 -17.24 -14.73
C TYR A 100 14.84 -16.85 -13.79
N ARG A 101 14.73 -15.54 -13.53
CA ARG A 101 13.51 -14.95 -12.99
C ARG A 101 12.65 -14.49 -14.16
N PHE A 102 11.38 -14.87 -14.14
CA PHE A 102 10.34 -14.45 -15.07
C PHE A 102 9.38 -13.51 -14.36
N VAL A 103 8.98 -12.42 -15.01
CA VAL A 103 8.03 -11.45 -14.47
C VAL A 103 7.04 -11.04 -15.56
N ALA A 104 5.74 -11.09 -15.25
CA ALA A 104 4.70 -10.65 -16.16
C ALA A 104 4.42 -9.15 -16.02
N VAL A 105 4.39 -8.43 -17.13
CA VAL A 105 3.96 -7.04 -17.23
C VAL A 105 2.82 -6.97 -18.23
N GLY A 106 1.59 -6.88 -17.73
CA GLY A 106 0.39 -7.02 -18.55
C GLY A 106 0.40 -8.39 -19.27
N PRO A 107 0.26 -8.44 -20.60
CA PRO A 107 0.33 -9.67 -21.37
C PRO A 107 1.77 -10.15 -21.67
N THR A 108 2.80 -9.35 -21.37
CA THR A 108 4.18 -9.62 -21.78
C THR A 108 4.97 -10.28 -20.66
N LEU A 109 5.76 -11.31 -20.99
CA LEU A 109 6.64 -12.00 -20.05
C LEU A 109 8.10 -11.56 -20.27
N PHE A 110 8.69 -10.94 -19.25
CA PHE A 110 10.09 -10.54 -19.22
C PHE A 110 10.91 -11.53 -18.39
N TYR A 111 12.19 -11.73 -18.73
CA TYR A 111 13.06 -12.63 -17.98
C TYR A 111 14.53 -12.20 -17.90
N GLY A 112 15.19 -12.54 -16.80
CA GLY A 112 16.60 -12.23 -16.56
C GLY A 112 17.25 -13.18 -15.55
N LYS A 113 18.53 -13.51 -15.74
CA LYS A 113 19.32 -14.33 -14.80
C LYS A 113 19.82 -13.55 -13.59
N THR A 114 20.04 -12.24 -13.76
CA THR A 114 20.70 -11.38 -12.78
C THR A 114 19.72 -10.58 -11.93
N TRP A 115 18.41 -10.81 -12.06
CA TRP A 115 17.39 -10.07 -11.33
C TRP A 115 17.22 -10.63 -9.92
N GLN A 116 17.82 -9.94 -8.96
CA GLN A 116 17.77 -10.27 -7.54
C GLN A 116 16.71 -9.44 -6.82
N THR A 117 16.54 -8.19 -7.25
CA THR A 117 15.60 -7.21 -6.70
C THR A 117 14.62 -6.72 -7.77
N PHE A 118 13.43 -6.27 -7.38
CA PHE A 118 12.46 -5.72 -8.33
C PHE A 118 13.00 -4.51 -9.11
N PRO A 119 13.82 -3.62 -8.52
CA PRO A 119 14.56 -2.60 -9.28
C PRO A 119 15.39 -3.13 -10.45
N ASP A 120 15.95 -4.34 -10.39
CA ASP A 120 16.71 -4.91 -11.52
C ASP A 120 15.81 -5.15 -12.74
N LEU A 121 14.56 -5.60 -12.50
CA LEU A 121 13.54 -5.69 -13.54
C LEU A 121 13.16 -4.29 -14.01
N LEU A 122 12.92 -3.34 -13.11
CA LEU A 122 12.46 -1.99 -13.48
C LEU A 122 13.48 -1.27 -14.37
N ASP A 123 14.78 -1.40 -14.10
CA ASP A 123 15.84 -0.87 -14.96
C ASP A 123 15.78 -1.48 -16.37
N HIS A 124 15.61 -2.80 -16.47
CA HIS A 124 15.45 -3.48 -17.75
C HIS A 124 14.17 -3.02 -18.47
N TYR A 125 13.05 -3.04 -17.76
CA TYR A 125 11.73 -2.71 -18.29
C TYR A 125 11.67 -1.27 -18.82
N LEU A 126 12.26 -0.31 -18.11
CA LEU A 126 12.31 1.08 -18.57
C LEU A 126 13.09 1.20 -19.89
N LYS A 127 14.19 0.47 -20.05
CA LYS A 127 14.97 0.45 -21.31
C LYS A 127 14.18 -0.17 -22.47
N GLU A 128 13.37 -1.19 -22.19
CA GLU A 128 12.47 -1.79 -23.19
C GLU A 128 11.33 -0.85 -23.56
N ALA A 129 10.62 -0.29 -22.58
CA ALA A 129 9.52 0.64 -22.78
C ALA A 129 9.96 1.90 -23.56
N MET A 130 11.16 2.41 -23.26
CA MET A 130 11.76 3.55 -23.98
C MET A 130 12.42 3.18 -25.31
N ALA A 131 12.37 1.91 -25.73
CA ALA A 131 13.09 1.33 -26.86
C ALA A 131 14.61 1.50 -26.76
N ARG A 132 15.32 0.37 -26.67
CA ARG A 132 16.79 0.35 -26.53
C ARG A 132 17.52 1.12 -27.63
N SER A 133 17.05 1.03 -28.87
CA SER A 133 17.65 1.75 -30.01
C SER A 133 17.59 3.27 -29.84
N TRP A 134 16.48 3.79 -29.30
CA TRP A 134 16.36 5.22 -28.95
C TRP A 134 17.35 5.59 -27.84
N GLY A 135 17.42 4.79 -26.77
CA GLY A 135 18.36 5.04 -25.67
C GLY A 135 19.83 5.05 -26.13
N MET A 136 20.22 4.14 -27.01
CA MET A 136 21.56 4.11 -27.62
C MET A 136 21.85 5.36 -28.46
N ALA A 137 20.86 5.81 -29.25
CA ALA A 137 20.99 7.03 -30.05
C ALA A 137 21.12 8.29 -29.17
N GLU A 138 20.37 8.37 -28.06
CA GLU A 138 20.52 9.45 -27.08
C GLU A 138 21.89 9.43 -26.41
N GLN A 139 22.40 8.26 -26.04
CA GLN A 139 23.70 8.13 -25.38
C GLN A 139 24.86 8.63 -26.25
N ALA A 140 24.75 8.49 -27.57
CA ALA A 140 25.74 8.97 -28.54
C ALA A 140 25.78 10.51 -28.67
N LYS A 141 24.76 11.23 -28.19
CA LYS A 141 24.74 12.69 -28.25
C LYS A 141 25.72 13.32 -27.25
N PRO A 142 26.17 14.57 -27.50
CA PRO A 142 26.90 15.37 -26.51
C PRO A 142 26.07 15.56 -25.23
N ALA A 143 26.72 15.60 -24.06
CA ALA A 143 26.05 15.61 -22.74
C ALA A 143 25.01 16.74 -22.59
N ALA A 144 25.28 17.93 -23.15
CA ALA A 144 24.36 19.07 -23.12
C ALA A 144 23.04 18.80 -23.89
N SER A 145 23.08 17.95 -24.92
CA SER A 145 21.94 17.64 -25.80
C SER A 145 21.28 16.29 -25.48
N ARG A 146 21.78 15.56 -24.48
CA ARG A 146 21.19 14.28 -24.06
C ARG A 146 19.86 14.51 -23.34
N HIS A 147 18.91 13.65 -23.65
CA HIS A 147 17.63 13.61 -22.95
C HIS A 147 17.81 13.47 -21.41
N PRO A 148 17.03 14.16 -20.57
CA PRO A 148 17.18 14.14 -19.10
C PRO A 148 17.22 12.74 -18.49
N LEU A 149 16.40 11.81 -19.01
CA LEU A 149 16.38 10.41 -18.56
C LEU A 149 17.76 9.73 -18.62
N LEU A 150 18.59 10.04 -19.62
CA LEU A 150 19.92 9.46 -19.74
C LEU A 150 20.88 10.04 -18.70
N ARG A 151 20.67 11.28 -18.27
CA ARG A 151 21.43 11.88 -17.15
C ARG A 151 21.08 11.16 -15.84
N TRP A 152 19.80 10.85 -15.62
CA TRP A 152 19.37 10.07 -14.46
C TRP A 152 19.97 8.65 -14.50
N ASN A 153 19.89 7.98 -15.65
CA ASN A 153 20.49 6.65 -15.84
C ASN A 153 21.99 6.64 -15.53
N GLN A 154 22.72 7.65 -16.01
CA GLN A 154 24.14 7.81 -15.70
C GLN A 154 24.39 7.94 -14.19
N LYS A 155 23.66 8.84 -13.51
CA LYS A 155 23.78 9.05 -12.06
C LYS A 155 23.41 7.81 -11.25
N VAL A 156 22.40 7.05 -11.68
CA VAL A 156 22.06 5.75 -11.07
C VAL A 156 23.22 4.76 -11.22
N GLY A 157 23.85 4.70 -12.39
CA GLY A 157 25.03 3.86 -12.60
C GLY A 157 26.23 4.26 -11.74
N GLU A 158 26.45 5.57 -11.55
CA GLU A 158 27.47 6.12 -10.65
C GLU A 158 27.16 5.76 -9.18
N PHE A 159 25.91 5.95 -8.76
CA PHE A 159 25.41 5.56 -7.43
C PHE A 159 25.60 4.07 -7.16
N GLN A 160 25.22 3.20 -8.10
CA GLN A 160 25.39 1.76 -7.98
C GLN A 160 26.87 1.36 -7.85
N LYS A 161 27.77 1.97 -8.64
CA LYS A 161 29.21 1.71 -8.55
C LYS A 161 29.79 2.15 -7.21
N ALA A 162 29.41 3.33 -6.72
CA ALA A 162 29.86 3.85 -5.43
C ALA A 162 29.43 2.96 -4.25
N ASN A 163 28.27 2.30 -4.38
CA ASN A 163 27.70 1.43 -3.35
C ASN A 163 27.93 -0.07 -3.60
N ALA A 164 28.64 -0.47 -4.67
CA ALA A 164 28.81 -1.88 -5.02
C ALA A 164 29.66 -2.68 -4.01
N ALA A 165 30.49 -2.00 -3.20
CA ALA A 165 31.44 -2.62 -2.29
C ALA A 165 30.84 -3.04 -0.91
N THR A 166 29.55 -2.80 -0.66
CA THR A 166 28.98 -2.91 0.70
C THR A 166 28.40 -4.27 1.07
N ASN A 167 28.41 -5.31 0.21
CA ASN A 167 27.89 -6.64 0.60
C ASN A 167 28.45 -7.83 -0.20
N ARG A 168 28.52 -9.01 0.45
CA ARG A 168 29.11 -10.27 -0.08
C ARG A 168 28.34 -10.93 -1.22
N ASP A 169 27.05 -10.63 -1.39
CA ASP A 169 26.15 -11.34 -2.32
C ASP A 169 25.68 -10.47 -3.52
N GLY A 170 26.28 -9.29 -3.69
CA GLY A 170 25.96 -8.38 -4.81
C GLY A 170 24.69 -7.54 -4.63
N ILE A 171 23.99 -7.62 -3.48
CA ILE A 171 22.87 -6.75 -3.11
C ILE A 171 23.39 -5.62 -2.21
N CYS A 172 23.27 -4.38 -2.68
CA CYS A 172 23.63 -3.18 -1.91
C CYS A 172 22.39 -2.48 -1.33
N SER A 173 22.54 -1.87 -0.16
CA SER A 173 21.52 -1.02 0.46
C SER A 173 22.11 0.38 0.67
N ALA A 174 21.40 1.39 0.19
CA ALA A 174 21.81 2.79 0.28
C ALA A 174 20.58 3.70 0.17
N ASN A 175 20.68 4.91 0.73
CA ASN A 175 19.63 5.90 0.63
C ASN A 175 19.49 6.39 -0.81
N ALA A 176 18.27 6.42 -1.33
CA ALA A 176 18.02 6.85 -2.71
C ALA A 176 18.23 8.37 -2.87
N THR A 177 19.15 8.74 -3.76
CA THR A 177 19.32 10.12 -4.24
C THR A 177 18.15 10.54 -5.13
N GLY A 178 18.07 11.84 -5.46
CA GLY A 178 17.03 12.33 -6.36
C GLY A 178 17.01 11.66 -7.74
N ALA A 179 18.19 11.33 -8.29
CA ALA A 179 18.29 10.58 -9.55
C ALA A 179 17.73 9.16 -9.44
N VAL A 180 18.02 8.45 -8.35
CA VAL A 180 17.51 7.09 -8.09
C VAL A 180 15.98 7.12 -7.99
N ARG A 181 15.44 8.09 -7.24
CA ARG A 181 13.99 8.30 -7.09
C ARG A 181 13.31 8.62 -8.42
N ALA A 182 13.86 9.57 -9.19
CA ALA A 182 13.28 9.95 -10.48
C ALA A 182 13.30 8.80 -11.50
N TYR A 183 14.43 8.06 -11.58
CA TYR A 183 14.60 6.98 -12.53
C TYR A 183 13.72 5.77 -12.21
N PHE A 184 13.78 5.24 -10.98
CA PHE A 184 12.98 4.09 -10.59
C PHE A 184 11.51 4.43 -10.36
N GLY A 185 11.19 5.67 -9.98
CA GLY A 185 9.82 6.16 -9.94
C GLY A 185 9.16 6.10 -11.32
N LEU A 186 9.79 6.69 -12.34
CA LEU A 186 9.29 6.61 -13.72
C LEU A 186 9.20 5.15 -14.20
N ALA A 187 10.22 4.33 -13.93
CA ALA A 187 10.18 2.91 -14.31
C ALA A 187 8.99 2.18 -13.67
N TYR A 188 8.71 2.46 -12.40
CA TYR A 188 7.61 1.87 -11.66
C TYR A 188 6.26 2.38 -12.12
N ASP A 189 6.12 3.67 -12.41
CA ASP A 189 4.92 4.28 -12.97
C ASP A 189 4.53 3.65 -14.31
N LEU A 190 5.51 3.48 -15.21
CA LEU A 190 5.30 2.80 -16.49
C LEU A 190 5.00 1.31 -16.32
N TYR A 191 5.59 0.66 -15.32
CA TYR A 191 5.29 -0.74 -15.00
C TYR A 191 3.84 -0.86 -14.52
N LEU A 192 3.43 -0.03 -13.57
CA LEU A 192 2.07 -0.02 -13.03
C LEU A 192 1.05 0.27 -14.12
N CYS A 193 1.32 1.24 -14.97
CA CYS A 193 0.47 1.54 -16.12
C CYS A 193 0.33 0.32 -17.02
N ALA A 194 1.42 -0.27 -17.53
CA ALA A 194 1.35 -1.39 -18.47
C ALA A 194 0.81 -2.69 -17.85
N HIS A 195 1.01 -2.86 -16.54
CA HIS A 195 0.54 -4.04 -15.83
C HIS A 195 -0.97 -3.96 -15.55
N ASN A 196 -1.52 -2.77 -15.32
CA ASN A 196 -2.94 -2.55 -14.99
C ASN A 196 -3.80 -2.04 -16.16
N ALA A 197 -3.20 -1.46 -17.19
CA ALA A 197 -3.84 -0.88 -18.37
C ALA A 197 -2.93 -0.98 -19.61
N LYS A 198 -3.44 -0.61 -20.78
CA LYS A 198 -2.60 -0.52 -22.00
C LYS A 198 -1.88 0.82 -22.02
N LEU A 199 -0.55 0.80 -21.95
CA LEU A 199 0.28 2.01 -22.03
C LEU A 199 0.06 2.74 -23.37
N PRO A 200 -0.28 4.04 -23.38
CA PRO A 200 -0.47 4.79 -24.62
C PRO A 200 0.84 5.02 -25.36
N ASP A 201 0.87 4.77 -26.68
CA ASP A 201 2.06 4.99 -27.49
C ASP A 201 2.47 6.47 -27.53
N ARG A 202 1.50 7.40 -27.46
CA ARG A 202 1.77 8.85 -27.42
C ARG A 202 2.46 9.25 -26.13
N LEU A 203 2.08 8.68 -24.99
CA LEU A 203 2.77 8.93 -23.72
C LEU A 203 4.26 8.55 -23.85
N ILE A 204 4.56 7.37 -24.41
CA ILE A 204 5.95 6.94 -24.66
C ILE A 204 6.66 7.87 -25.65
N ARG A 205 6.01 8.29 -26.74
CA ARG A 205 6.60 9.25 -27.69
C ARG A 205 6.94 10.59 -27.02
N ARG A 206 6.05 11.10 -26.17
CA ARG A 206 6.26 12.35 -25.42
C ARG A 206 7.36 12.21 -24.38
N LEU A 207 7.46 11.06 -23.70
CA LEU A 207 8.56 10.74 -22.78
C LEU A 207 9.92 10.68 -23.46
N ARG A 208 9.98 10.41 -24.77
CA ARG A 208 11.21 10.44 -25.57
C ARG A 208 11.53 11.82 -26.11
N ASN A 209 10.58 12.76 -26.06
CA ASN A 209 10.74 14.12 -26.55
C ASN A 209 11.13 15.04 -25.39
N MET A 210 12.33 15.61 -25.44
CA MET A 210 12.86 16.47 -24.39
C MET A 210 11.98 17.67 -24.01
N GLN A 211 11.23 18.25 -24.97
CA GLN A 211 10.38 19.41 -24.72
C GLN A 211 9.05 19.03 -24.05
N GLN A 212 8.61 17.78 -24.21
CA GLN A 212 7.35 17.27 -23.68
C GLN A 212 7.55 16.33 -22.49
N PHE A 213 8.81 15.99 -22.19
CA PHE A 213 9.20 14.97 -21.22
C PHE A 213 8.59 15.20 -19.85
N GLU A 214 8.64 16.41 -19.32
CA GLU A 214 8.18 16.69 -17.94
C GLU A 214 6.67 16.56 -17.79
N GLY A 215 5.90 17.00 -18.80
CA GLY A 215 4.45 16.80 -18.83
C GLY A 215 4.10 15.31 -18.84
N ALA A 216 4.73 14.57 -19.74
CA ALA A 216 4.52 13.12 -19.86
C ALA A 216 5.02 12.34 -18.63
N LEU A 217 6.10 12.79 -17.99
CA LEU A 217 6.61 12.24 -16.73
C LEU A 217 5.57 12.41 -15.61
N TYR A 218 4.93 13.57 -15.53
CA TYR A 218 3.91 13.79 -14.51
C TYR A 218 2.62 13.01 -14.80
N GLU A 219 2.20 12.92 -16.06
CA GLU A 219 1.08 12.06 -16.46
C GLU A 219 1.33 10.59 -16.07
N ALA A 220 2.51 10.05 -16.35
CA ALA A 220 2.88 8.68 -15.97
C ALA A 220 2.75 8.47 -14.45
N PHE A 221 3.23 9.42 -13.64
CA PHE A 221 3.09 9.40 -12.19
C PHE A 221 1.62 9.39 -11.73
N VAL A 222 0.78 10.25 -12.30
CA VAL A 222 -0.65 10.32 -11.97
C VAL A 222 -1.32 8.99 -12.31
N ILE A 223 -1.08 8.44 -13.49
CA ILE A 223 -1.57 7.11 -13.91
C ILE A 223 -1.10 6.02 -12.92
N GLY A 224 0.18 6.04 -12.54
CA GLY A 224 0.76 5.14 -11.55
C GLY A 224 0.03 5.18 -10.21
N CYS A 225 -0.30 6.38 -9.72
CA CYS A 225 -1.06 6.57 -8.49
C CYS A 225 -2.47 5.94 -8.56
N PHE A 226 -3.19 6.13 -9.67
CA PHE A 226 -4.52 5.52 -9.86
C PHE A 226 -4.43 3.99 -10.00
N ALA A 227 -3.44 3.48 -10.72
CA ALA A 227 -3.19 2.05 -10.85
C ALA A 227 -2.87 1.41 -9.48
N LYS A 228 -2.01 2.06 -8.68
CA LYS A 228 -1.68 1.61 -7.32
C LYS A 228 -2.88 1.70 -6.39
N ALA A 229 -3.76 2.69 -6.57
CA ALA A 229 -5.03 2.81 -5.85
C ALA A 229 -6.08 1.77 -6.29
N GLY A 230 -5.81 0.97 -7.33
CA GLY A 230 -6.69 -0.09 -7.80
C GLY A 230 -7.86 0.42 -8.65
N PHE A 231 -7.73 1.58 -9.27
CA PHE A 231 -8.70 2.06 -10.26
C PHE A 231 -8.51 1.34 -11.59
N THR A 232 -9.62 1.13 -12.30
CA THR A 232 -9.59 0.79 -13.72
C THR A 232 -9.37 2.08 -14.53
N ILE A 233 -8.42 2.07 -15.46
CA ILE A 233 -7.99 3.24 -16.23
C ILE A 233 -8.39 3.05 -17.70
N GLU A 234 -9.15 4.02 -18.22
CA GLU A 234 -9.61 4.10 -19.60
C GLU A 234 -9.01 5.39 -20.20
N PHE A 235 -8.03 5.26 -21.10
CA PHE A 235 -7.44 6.42 -21.78
C PHE A 235 -8.42 6.97 -22.82
N GLU A 236 -8.49 8.29 -22.93
CA GLU A 236 -9.31 8.96 -23.94
C GLU A 236 -8.72 8.76 -25.35
N ASP A 237 -9.56 8.88 -26.39
CA ASP A 237 -9.10 8.73 -27.77
C ASP A 237 -8.24 9.91 -28.19
N GLU A 238 -6.94 9.71 -28.15
CA GLU A 238 -5.92 10.71 -28.48
C GLU A 238 -5.93 11.14 -29.97
N ALA A 239 -6.69 10.47 -30.84
CA ALA A 239 -6.87 10.83 -32.25
C ALA A 239 -8.01 11.82 -32.48
N ASP A 240 -8.89 12.01 -31.50
CA ASP A 240 -9.98 12.97 -31.59
C ASP A 240 -9.48 14.40 -31.33
N ALA A 241 -9.38 15.19 -32.41
CA ALA A 241 -9.03 16.61 -32.33
C ALA A 241 -10.27 17.52 -32.21
N THR A 242 -11.48 16.96 -32.16
CA THR A 242 -12.73 17.74 -32.19
C THR A 242 -13.18 18.22 -30.81
N ALA A 243 -12.66 17.62 -29.74
CA ALA A 243 -12.95 17.99 -28.36
C ALA A 243 -11.67 17.97 -27.49
N SER A 244 -11.69 18.74 -26.40
CA SER A 244 -10.52 18.84 -25.52
C SER A 244 -10.71 17.93 -24.32
N HIS A 245 -10.19 16.71 -24.41
CA HIS A 245 -10.40 15.71 -23.36
C HIS A 245 -9.41 15.83 -22.20
N CYS A 246 -9.83 15.31 -21.05
CA CYS A 246 -8.94 14.97 -19.94
C CYS A 246 -7.97 13.83 -20.34
N GLU A 247 -6.90 13.62 -19.58
CA GLU A 247 -5.88 12.59 -19.88
C GLU A 247 -6.46 11.17 -19.87
N PHE A 248 -7.33 10.85 -18.90
CA PHE A 248 -8.01 9.56 -18.81
C PHE A 248 -9.25 9.59 -17.91
N THR A 249 -10.09 8.56 -18.04
CA THR A 249 -11.17 8.25 -17.12
C THR A 249 -10.74 7.15 -16.15
N ALA A 250 -10.93 7.38 -14.85
CA ALA A 250 -10.62 6.44 -13.77
C ALA A 250 -11.89 5.94 -13.10
N THR A 251 -12.04 4.61 -12.96
CA THR A 251 -13.19 3.96 -12.31
C THR A 251 -12.76 3.27 -11.01
N ASP A 252 -13.32 3.66 -9.87
CA ASP A 252 -13.07 2.96 -8.60
C ASP A 252 -13.70 1.57 -8.65
N ASN A 253 -12.92 0.54 -8.35
CA ASN A 253 -13.37 -0.84 -8.50
C ASN A 253 -14.43 -1.27 -7.48
N ALA A 254 -14.52 -0.61 -6.33
CA ALA A 254 -15.46 -0.95 -5.27
C ALA A 254 -16.79 -0.21 -5.44
N THR A 255 -16.76 1.10 -5.69
CA THR A 255 -17.96 1.95 -5.79
C THR A 255 -18.46 2.11 -7.23
N LYS A 256 -17.64 1.76 -8.23
CA LYS A 256 -17.88 1.94 -9.66
C LYS A 256 -18.04 3.40 -10.10
N ARG A 257 -17.76 4.36 -9.21
CA ARG A 257 -17.77 5.79 -9.58
C ARG A 257 -16.61 6.08 -10.51
N LYS A 258 -16.91 6.89 -11.54
CA LYS A 258 -15.97 7.34 -12.55
C LYS A 258 -15.52 8.77 -12.29
N PHE A 259 -14.30 9.09 -12.68
CA PHE A 259 -13.69 10.41 -12.57
C PHE A 259 -12.91 10.75 -13.84
N SER A 260 -13.01 11.99 -14.31
CA SER A 260 -12.18 12.50 -15.40
C SER A 260 -10.92 13.11 -14.79
N VAL A 261 -9.74 12.63 -15.20
CA VAL A 261 -8.47 12.96 -14.57
C VAL A 261 -7.62 13.83 -15.50
N GLU A 262 -7.17 14.97 -15.00
CA GLU A 262 -6.29 15.89 -15.72
C GLU A 262 -4.98 16.08 -14.95
N ALA A 263 -3.85 16.09 -15.67
CA ALA A 263 -2.53 16.37 -15.10
C ALA A 263 -1.91 17.62 -15.74
N LYS A 264 -1.37 18.51 -14.91
CA LYS A 264 -0.62 19.71 -15.34
C LYS A 264 0.69 19.80 -14.60
N THR A 265 1.73 20.27 -15.28
CA THR A 265 3.04 20.45 -14.67
C THR A 265 3.63 21.82 -15.00
N VAL A 266 4.28 22.42 -14.00
CA VAL A 266 5.19 23.53 -14.21
C VAL A 266 6.51 22.96 -14.73
N TYR A 267 6.91 23.36 -15.93
CA TYR A 267 8.17 22.91 -16.53
C TYR A 267 9.38 23.50 -15.80
N THR A 268 10.50 22.77 -15.72
CA THR A 268 11.76 23.22 -15.12
C THR A 268 12.40 24.41 -15.84
N THR A 269 12.02 24.65 -17.09
CA THR A 269 12.42 25.82 -17.88
C THR A 269 11.64 27.08 -17.53
N SER A 270 10.59 26.97 -16.71
CA SER A 270 9.83 28.12 -16.20
C SER A 270 10.71 29.00 -15.33
N LYS A 271 10.50 30.32 -15.36
CA LYS A 271 11.14 31.24 -14.39
C LYS A 271 10.66 31.01 -12.96
N ARG A 272 9.62 30.19 -12.76
CA ARG A 272 8.95 29.92 -11.47
C ARG A 272 9.25 28.54 -10.87
N SER A 273 10.00 27.70 -11.56
CA SER A 273 10.42 26.38 -11.09
C SER A 273 11.72 26.42 -10.29
N GLY A 274 12.13 25.29 -9.73
CA GLY A 274 13.37 25.16 -8.98
C GLY A 274 13.40 26.09 -7.75
N ALA A 275 14.56 26.69 -7.47
CA ALA A 275 14.76 27.60 -6.34
C ALA A 275 14.28 29.04 -6.60
N SER A 276 13.33 29.23 -7.54
CA SER A 276 12.81 30.55 -7.89
C SER A 276 12.11 31.23 -6.69
N THR A 277 12.45 32.50 -6.48
CA THR A 277 11.77 33.37 -5.51
C THR A 277 10.43 33.89 -6.04
N GLU A 278 10.14 33.78 -7.35
CA GLU A 278 8.83 34.10 -7.89
C GLU A 278 7.78 33.14 -7.32
N ARG A 279 6.60 33.64 -6.97
CA ARG A 279 5.57 32.77 -6.39
C ARG A 279 5.00 31.77 -7.43
N PRO A 280 4.73 30.50 -7.06
CA PRO A 280 4.23 29.47 -7.98
C PRO A 280 2.81 29.82 -8.49
N ARG A 281 2.47 29.54 -9.76
CA ARG A 281 1.17 29.93 -10.31
C ARG A 281 0.22 28.73 -10.37
N LEU A 282 -0.91 28.80 -9.68
CA LEU A 282 -1.94 27.75 -9.71
C LEU A 282 -3.05 28.09 -10.71
N ARG A 283 -3.55 29.32 -10.65
CA ARG A 283 -4.81 29.73 -11.31
C ARG A 283 -4.86 29.43 -12.82
N GLY A 284 -3.74 29.61 -13.52
CA GLY A 284 -3.65 29.35 -14.97
C GLY A 284 -3.83 27.87 -15.30
N TYR A 285 -3.03 27.00 -14.67
CA TYR A 285 -3.10 25.55 -14.87
C TYR A 285 -4.45 24.97 -14.44
N LEU A 286 -5.00 25.46 -13.32
CA LEU A 286 -6.33 25.05 -12.88
C LEU A 286 -7.38 25.46 -13.92
N ALA A 287 -7.35 26.69 -14.42
CA ALA A 287 -8.29 27.12 -15.46
C ALA A 287 -8.14 26.32 -16.76
N GLU A 288 -6.91 26.00 -17.18
CA GLU A 288 -6.66 25.13 -18.33
C GLU A 288 -7.22 23.72 -18.13
N ALA A 289 -7.06 23.15 -16.94
CA ALA A 289 -7.60 21.84 -16.59
C ALA A 289 -9.15 21.85 -16.55
N LEU A 290 -9.76 22.90 -16.00
CA LEU A 290 -11.21 23.01 -15.88
C LEU A 290 -11.90 23.35 -17.21
N ARG A 291 -11.18 23.89 -18.20
CA ARG A 291 -11.68 24.08 -19.58
C ARG A 291 -11.85 22.77 -20.34
N LYS A 292 -11.17 21.70 -19.93
CA LYS A 292 -11.29 20.39 -20.57
C LYS A 292 -12.71 19.86 -20.43
N ASP A 293 -13.18 19.23 -21.50
CA ASP A 293 -14.40 18.47 -21.52
C ASP A 293 -14.24 17.27 -20.59
N ALA A 294 -15.20 17.11 -19.68
CA ALA A 294 -15.19 16.03 -18.70
C ALA A 294 -16.59 15.46 -18.56
N ALA A 295 -16.73 14.17 -18.84
CA ALA A 295 -17.98 13.43 -18.67
C ALA A 295 -18.29 13.08 -17.20
N HIS A 296 -17.31 13.21 -16.32
CA HIS A 296 -17.38 12.77 -14.93
C HIS A 296 -16.83 13.84 -13.96
N PRO A 297 -17.06 13.71 -12.64
CA PRO A 297 -16.40 14.57 -11.65
C PRO A 297 -14.89 14.63 -11.86
N ARG A 298 -14.33 15.84 -11.80
CA ARG A 298 -12.93 16.08 -12.14
C ARG A 298 -12.00 15.79 -10.96
N ILE A 299 -10.89 15.14 -11.27
CA ILE A 299 -9.71 15.11 -10.39
C ILE A 299 -8.56 15.79 -11.16
N VAL A 300 -8.03 16.87 -10.62
CA VAL A 300 -6.99 17.68 -11.25
C VAL A 300 -5.71 17.56 -10.43
N PHE A 301 -4.62 17.18 -11.09
CA PHE A 301 -3.27 17.13 -10.55
C PHE A 301 -2.43 18.27 -11.10
N ILE A 302 -1.75 19.02 -10.23
CA ILE A 302 -0.88 20.12 -10.60
C ILE A 302 0.47 19.99 -9.90
N GLU A 303 1.53 19.73 -10.67
CA GLU A 303 2.91 19.69 -10.19
C GLU A 303 3.54 21.08 -10.20
N LEU A 304 4.05 21.52 -9.05
CA LEU A 304 4.67 22.84 -8.89
C LEU A 304 6.12 22.91 -9.38
N SER A 305 6.85 21.79 -9.39
CA SER A 305 8.25 21.70 -9.84
C SER A 305 9.17 22.71 -9.12
N ARG A 306 9.07 22.77 -7.80
CA ARG A 306 9.83 23.67 -6.92
C ARG A 306 10.95 22.91 -6.21
N ALA A 307 12.06 23.60 -6.00
CA ALA A 307 13.04 23.16 -5.01
C ALA A 307 12.38 23.11 -3.64
N HIS A 308 12.85 22.22 -2.77
CA HIS A 308 12.28 22.05 -1.45
C HIS A 308 12.78 23.14 -0.51
N VAL A 309 11.93 24.12 -0.22
CA VAL A 309 12.18 25.15 0.79
C VAL A 309 11.13 25.01 1.87
N LEU A 310 11.60 24.86 3.11
CA LEU A 310 10.76 24.77 4.30
C LEU A 310 10.77 26.14 5.00
N ASP A 311 9.62 26.53 5.53
CA ASP A 311 9.49 27.70 6.40
C ASP A 311 10.03 27.41 7.81
N GLU A 312 9.95 28.40 8.70
CA GLU A 312 10.40 28.32 10.09
C GLU A 312 9.68 27.23 10.91
N LEU A 313 8.49 26.79 10.47
CA LEU A 313 7.68 25.72 11.08
C LEU A 313 7.97 24.34 10.45
N GLY A 314 8.94 24.26 9.54
CA GLY A 314 9.25 23.05 8.78
C GLY A 314 8.18 22.67 7.76
N GLN A 315 7.27 23.60 7.41
CA GLN A 315 6.23 23.40 6.41
C GLN A 315 6.69 23.92 5.04
N PRO A 316 6.09 23.47 3.93
CA PRO A 316 6.49 23.94 2.62
C PRO A 316 6.05 25.40 2.45
N GLU A 317 6.97 26.30 2.09
CA GLU A 317 6.65 27.73 1.93
C GLU A 317 5.50 27.97 0.93
N TRP A 318 5.39 27.10 -0.08
CA TRP A 318 4.33 27.20 -1.09
C TRP A 318 2.93 26.88 -0.54
N LEU A 319 2.82 26.18 0.59
CA LEU A 319 1.54 25.63 1.08
C LEU A 319 0.54 26.73 1.42
N ALA A 320 0.94 27.70 2.24
CA ALA A 320 0.09 28.83 2.63
C ALA A 320 -0.35 29.63 1.40
N TYR A 321 0.58 29.86 0.48
CA TYR A 321 0.30 30.60 -0.75
C TYR A 321 -0.60 29.84 -1.74
N MET A 322 -0.51 28.50 -1.80
CA MET A 322 -1.47 27.71 -2.58
C MET A 322 -2.87 27.78 -1.99
N LYS A 323 -3.02 27.74 -0.66
CA LYS A 323 -4.33 27.91 -0.01
C LYS A 323 -4.98 29.25 -0.39
N GLU A 324 -4.23 30.35 -0.28
CA GLU A 324 -4.68 31.69 -0.68
C GLU A 324 -5.12 31.73 -2.16
N GLN A 325 -4.33 31.15 -3.07
CA GLN A 325 -4.69 31.10 -4.49
C GLN A 325 -5.93 30.24 -4.77
N ILE A 326 -6.12 29.15 -4.03
CA ILE A 326 -7.30 28.30 -4.18
C ILE A 326 -8.54 29.06 -3.73
N GLU A 327 -8.50 29.70 -2.56
CA GLU A 327 -9.62 30.49 -2.03
C GLU A 327 -10.01 31.62 -2.99
N ALA A 328 -9.03 32.38 -3.49
CA ALA A 328 -9.27 33.42 -4.48
C ALA A 328 -9.85 32.85 -5.79
N ALA A 329 -9.35 31.70 -6.26
CA ALA A 329 -9.89 31.03 -7.43
C ALA A 329 -11.31 30.51 -7.20
N GLU A 330 -11.63 29.98 -6.02
CA GLU A 330 -12.98 29.51 -5.69
C GLU A 330 -13.98 30.66 -5.74
N ALA A 331 -13.60 31.84 -5.26
CA ALA A 331 -14.46 33.04 -5.26
C ALA A 331 -14.65 33.63 -6.66
N GLU A 332 -13.60 33.69 -7.48
CA GLU A 332 -13.60 34.56 -8.67
C GLU A 332 -13.51 33.82 -10.01
N MET A 333 -13.09 32.55 -10.04
CA MET A 333 -12.78 31.89 -11.31
C MET A 333 -14.06 31.57 -12.09
N THR A 334 -14.03 31.97 -13.36
CA THR A 334 -15.00 31.61 -14.38
C THR A 334 -14.33 30.81 -15.51
N ILE A 335 -15.09 29.91 -16.12
CA ILE A 335 -14.72 29.14 -17.30
C ILE A 335 -15.86 29.33 -18.29
N ASN A 336 -15.55 29.84 -19.48
CA ASN A 336 -16.54 30.17 -20.52
C ASN A 336 -17.70 31.02 -19.97
N ASP A 337 -17.36 32.09 -19.24
CA ASP A 337 -18.28 33.04 -18.58
C ASP A 337 -19.25 32.43 -17.56
N GLN A 338 -19.04 31.18 -17.18
CA GLN A 338 -19.77 30.51 -16.11
C GLN A 338 -18.88 30.29 -14.88
N PRO A 339 -19.44 30.17 -13.67
CA PRO A 339 -18.67 29.75 -12.51
C PRO A 339 -17.87 28.47 -12.83
N ALA A 340 -16.56 28.48 -12.57
CA ALA A 340 -15.69 27.32 -12.75
C ALA A 340 -16.28 26.04 -12.11
N PRO A 341 -16.23 24.88 -12.82
CA PRO A 341 -16.79 23.63 -12.30
C PRO A 341 -16.00 23.11 -11.10
N PRO A 342 -16.63 22.34 -10.19
CA PRO A 342 -15.95 21.76 -9.04
C PRO A 342 -14.94 20.68 -9.45
N ALA A 343 -13.89 20.52 -8.66
CA ALA A 343 -12.87 19.49 -8.85
C ALA A 343 -12.19 19.08 -7.53
N TYR A 344 -11.79 17.82 -7.42
CA TYR A 344 -10.77 17.44 -6.44
C TYR A 344 -9.41 17.90 -6.96
N LEU A 345 -8.70 18.71 -6.20
CA LEU A 345 -7.43 19.30 -6.61
C LEU A 345 -6.29 18.73 -5.77
N PHE A 346 -5.34 18.12 -6.46
CA PHE A 346 -4.08 17.64 -5.92
C PHE A 346 -2.96 18.56 -6.40
N VAL A 347 -2.33 19.27 -5.48
CA VAL A 347 -1.13 20.08 -5.75
C VAL A 347 0.07 19.30 -5.25
N THR A 348 0.95 18.88 -6.14
CA THR A 348 2.15 18.10 -5.79
C THR A 348 3.42 18.93 -5.98
N ASN A 349 4.45 18.62 -5.20
CA ASN A 349 5.79 19.12 -5.41
C ASN A 349 6.82 18.00 -5.29
N ARG A 350 7.51 17.70 -6.38
CA ARG A 350 8.52 16.64 -6.49
C ARG A 350 9.92 17.25 -6.66
N PRO A 351 10.56 17.71 -5.57
CA PRO A 351 11.77 18.54 -5.63
C PRO A 351 13.00 17.79 -6.15
N PHE A 352 13.03 16.46 -6.07
CA PHE A 352 14.18 15.65 -6.44
C PHE A 352 14.58 15.74 -7.92
N ILE A 353 13.69 16.20 -8.80
CA ILE A 353 14.03 16.41 -10.22
C ILE A 353 15.00 17.59 -10.41
N HIS A 354 15.09 18.48 -9.41
CA HIS A 354 16.00 19.63 -9.37
C HIS A 354 17.28 19.36 -8.56
N ASP A 355 17.27 18.33 -7.72
CA ASP A 355 18.38 17.98 -6.83
C ASP A 355 18.69 16.47 -6.94
N LEU A 356 19.31 16.11 -8.06
CA LEU A 356 19.54 14.71 -8.44
C LEU A 356 20.57 13.99 -7.58
N ASP A 357 21.49 14.73 -6.95
CA ASP A 357 22.62 14.17 -6.21
C ASP A 357 22.34 14.05 -4.71
N ARG A 358 21.44 14.88 -4.17
CA ARG A 358 21.13 14.87 -2.75
C ARG A 358 20.21 13.72 -2.37
N GLU A 359 20.46 13.18 -1.18
CA GLU A 359 19.44 12.49 -0.39
C GLU A 359 18.41 13.53 0.05
N GLY A 360 17.44 13.78 -0.83
CA GLY A 360 16.54 14.92 -0.75
C GLY A 360 15.21 14.58 -0.08
N PRO A 361 14.48 15.60 0.41
CA PRO A 361 13.22 15.42 1.11
C PRO A 361 12.17 14.75 0.22
N GLY A 362 11.20 14.10 0.88
CA GLY A 362 10.10 13.43 0.21
C GLY A 362 9.28 14.36 -0.68
N GLU A 363 8.56 13.75 -1.63
CA GLU A 363 7.49 14.42 -2.36
C GLU A 363 6.46 14.95 -1.38
N MET A 364 5.92 16.13 -1.62
CA MET A 364 4.85 16.69 -0.81
C MET A 364 3.63 16.95 -1.67
N TYR A 365 2.47 16.83 -1.07
CA TYR A 365 1.23 17.13 -1.75
C TYR A 365 0.23 17.77 -0.80
N MET A 366 -0.68 18.54 -1.38
CA MET A 366 -1.88 19.04 -0.75
C MET A 366 -3.07 18.57 -1.56
N ALA A 367 -4.10 18.07 -0.88
CA ALA A 367 -5.36 17.71 -1.51
C ALA A 367 -6.50 18.53 -0.92
N VAL A 368 -7.25 19.18 -1.80
CA VAL A 368 -8.33 20.10 -1.45
C VAL A 368 -9.51 19.95 -2.40
N GLY A 369 -10.70 20.28 -1.92
CA GLY A 369 -11.87 20.40 -2.76
C GLY A 369 -11.93 21.81 -3.33
N PHE A 370 -11.87 21.94 -4.66
CA PHE A 370 -12.19 23.20 -5.36
C PHE A 370 -13.69 23.25 -5.61
N ARG A 371 -14.41 24.12 -4.88
CA ARG A 371 -15.87 24.20 -4.80
C ARG A 371 -16.52 22.87 -4.38
N ILE A 372 -15.81 22.11 -3.55
CA ILE A 372 -16.31 20.92 -2.84
C ILE A 372 -16.13 21.20 -1.34
N PRO A 373 -17.16 21.72 -0.65
CA PRO A 373 -17.03 22.34 0.67
C PRO A 373 -16.69 21.37 1.81
N ASP A 374 -16.95 20.07 1.61
CA ASP A 374 -16.76 19.00 2.58
C ASP A 374 -15.52 18.12 2.29
N PHE A 375 -14.65 18.53 1.35
CA PHE A 375 -13.39 17.84 1.06
C PHE A 375 -12.15 18.75 1.24
N PRO A 376 -11.11 18.31 1.96
CA PRO A 376 -11.05 17.07 2.76
C PRO A 376 -12.02 17.12 3.96
N PRO A 377 -12.35 15.97 4.57
CA PRO A 377 -13.13 15.94 5.81
C PRO A 377 -12.53 16.88 6.86
N GLY A 378 -13.35 17.80 7.39
CA GLY A 378 -12.90 18.83 8.33
C GLY A 378 -12.45 20.16 7.71
N LYS A 379 -12.54 20.34 6.38
CA LYS A 379 -12.31 21.64 5.72
C LYS A 379 -13.20 22.75 6.31
N SER A 380 -14.44 22.40 6.63
CA SER A 380 -15.41 23.30 7.28
C SER A 380 -15.60 22.89 8.74
N PRO A 381 -15.86 23.83 9.67
CA PRO A 381 -16.23 23.50 11.04
C PRO A 381 -17.40 22.50 11.03
N GLY A 382 -17.25 21.38 11.72
CA GLY A 382 -18.24 20.32 11.71
C GLY A 382 -17.99 19.30 12.83
N THR A 383 -19.04 18.57 13.18
CA THR A 383 -19.01 17.45 14.10
C THR A 383 -18.19 16.29 13.55
N VAL A 384 -17.70 15.40 14.41
CA VAL A 384 -17.00 14.17 13.98
C VAL A 384 -17.89 13.32 13.05
N LEU A 385 -19.20 13.32 13.27
CA LEU A 385 -20.15 12.64 12.38
C LEU A 385 -20.16 13.24 10.96
N GLU A 386 -20.16 14.57 10.85
CA GLU A 386 -20.09 15.26 9.56
C GLU A 386 -18.77 14.98 8.85
N MET A 387 -17.66 14.95 9.58
CA MET A 387 -16.35 14.54 9.04
C MET A 387 -16.39 13.10 8.53
N TYR A 388 -16.95 12.16 9.30
CA TYR A 388 -17.07 10.76 8.88
C TYR A 388 -17.91 10.64 7.62
N ARG A 389 -19.09 11.27 7.60
CA ARG A 389 -19.99 11.25 6.44
C ARG A 389 -19.38 11.92 5.21
N ALA A 390 -18.59 12.99 5.39
CA ALA A 390 -17.81 13.58 4.32
C ALA A 390 -16.77 12.59 3.77
N ARG A 391 -16.03 11.90 4.65
CA ARG A 391 -15.09 10.86 4.23
C ARG A 391 -15.77 9.76 3.44
N GLU A 392 -16.95 9.29 3.86
CA GLU A 392 -17.71 8.27 3.13
C GLU A 392 -18.17 8.76 1.74
N ARG A 393 -18.61 10.02 1.61
CA ARG A 393 -18.98 10.61 0.31
C ARG A 393 -17.80 10.70 -0.67
N HIS A 394 -16.58 10.83 -0.15
CA HIS A 394 -15.34 10.99 -0.92
C HIS A 394 -14.38 9.81 -0.77
N ILE A 395 -14.90 8.61 -0.44
CA ILE A 395 -14.08 7.47 -0.03
C ILE A 395 -13.06 7.05 -1.09
N GLU A 396 -13.39 7.19 -2.37
CA GLU A 396 -12.52 6.88 -3.50
C GLU A 396 -11.29 7.79 -3.53
N VAL A 397 -11.52 9.10 -3.34
CA VAL A 397 -10.44 10.10 -3.31
C VAL A 397 -9.61 9.95 -2.03
N TYR A 398 -10.24 9.57 -0.91
CA TYR A 398 -9.51 9.25 0.33
C TYR A 398 -8.64 7.99 0.21
N ARG A 399 -9.10 6.95 -0.50
CA ARG A 399 -8.27 5.77 -0.83
C ARG A 399 -7.13 6.13 -1.78
N LEU A 400 -7.39 7.00 -2.76
CA LEU A 400 -6.35 7.54 -3.65
C LEU A 400 -5.28 8.29 -2.85
N LEU A 401 -5.64 9.11 -1.86
CA LEU A 401 -4.68 9.78 -0.96
C LEU A 401 -3.77 8.78 -0.24
N LYS A 402 -4.35 7.72 0.34
CA LYS A 402 -3.57 6.65 0.99
C LYS A 402 -2.64 5.93 0.00
N ALA A 403 -3.11 5.72 -1.23
CA ALA A 403 -2.31 5.09 -2.27
C ALA A 403 -1.12 5.98 -2.67
N ILE A 404 -1.32 7.29 -2.87
CA ILE A 404 -0.26 8.27 -3.19
C ILE A 404 0.81 8.28 -2.10
N ASP A 405 0.42 8.25 -0.82
CA ASP A 405 1.37 8.23 0.29
C ASP A 405 2.28 6.97 0.23
N SER A 406 1.66 5.81 -0.02
CA SER A 406 2.40 4.55 -0.23
C SER A 406 3.17 4.50 -1.56
N HIS A 407 2.76 5.27 -2.58
CA HIS A 407 3.33 5.26 -3.93
C HIS A 407 4.78 5.72 -3.96
N ARG A 408 5.18 6.54 -2.98
CA ARG A 408 6.56 7.00 -2.78
C ARG A 408 7.59 5.88 -2.65
N GLN A 409 7.14 4.67 -2.27
CA GLN A 409 8.00 3.50 -2.14
C GLN A 409 7.81 2.56 -3.32
N VAL A 410 8.91 2.35 -4.07
CA VAL A 410 9.02 1.31 -5.09
C VAL A 410 9.26 -0.03 -4.39
N PRO A 411 8.50 -1.10 -4.70
CA PRO A 411 8.75 -2.42 -4.14
C PRO A 411 10.18 -2.88 -4.41
N LEU A 412 10.84 -3.50 -3.42
CA LEU A 412 12.19 -4.05 -3.58
C LEU A 412 12.18 -5.55 -3.87
N THR A 413 11.14 -6.26 -3.44
CA THR A 413 10.94 -7.70 -3.63
C THR A 413 9.94 -7.98 -4.76
N PHE A 414 9.93 -9.21 -5.25
CA PHE A 414 9.07 -9.65 -6.37
C PHE A 414 7.74 -10.27 -5.91
N ASP A 415 7.49 -10.34 -4.61
CA ASP A 415 6.37 -11.04 -3.99
C ASP A 415 5.89 -10.28 -2.72
N ASP A 416 5.22 -10.99 -1.82
CA ASP A 416 4.67 -10.47 -0.56
C ASP A 416 5.68 -10.47 0.60
N SER A 417 6.93 -10.84 0.36
CA SER A 417 8.00 -10.82 1.36
C SER A 417 8.52 -9.41 1.64
N LEU A 418 8.86 -9.14 2.91
CA LEU A 418 9.52 -7.89 3.29
C LEU A 418 10.97 -7.89 2.81
N PRO A 419 11.51 -6.75 2.36
CA PRO A 419 12.92 -6.62 2.02
C PRO A 419 13.86 -7.07 3.15
N GLU A 420 13.50 -6.76 4.39
CA GLU A 420 14.26 -7.11 5.59
C GLU A 420 14.22 -8.61 5.92
N GLU A 421 13.23 -9.36 5.42
CA GLU A 421 13.21 -10.83 5.50
C GLU A 421 14.01 -11.44 4.33
N THR A 422 13.85 -10.90 3.12
CA THR A 422 14.38 -11.48 1.88
C THR A 422 15.87 -11.24 1.68
N PHE A 423 16.38 -10.09 2.12
CA PHE A 423 17.78 -9.70 1.96
C PHE A 423 18.59 -9.82 3.25
N ALA A 424 18.02 -10.43 4.30
CA ALA A 424 18.76 -10.72 5.53
C ALA A 424 19.86 -11.77 5.29
N PRO A 425 21.04 -11.63 5.92
CA PRO A 425 22.14 -12.61 5.80
C PRO A 425 21.73 -14.03 6.23
N SER A 426 20.79 -14.12 7.17
CA SER A 426 20.13 -15.35 7.58
C SER A 426 18.65 -15.10 7.74
N ARG A 427 17.82 -16.09 7.35
CA ARG A 427 16.38 -15.96 7.49
C ARG A 427 16.01 -15.93 8.98
N PRO A 428 15.39 -14.85 9.48
CA PRO A 428 15.04 -14.76 10.89
C PRO A 428 13.96 -15.80 11.21
N ALA A 429 14.18 -16.54 12.31
CA ALA A 429 13.28 -17.59 12.77
C ALA A 429 12.11 -17.01 13.56
N ARG A 430 11.34 -16.12 12.92
CA ARG A 430 10.24 -15.38 13.56
C ARG A 430 9.18 -16.32 14.15
N LEU A 431 8.60 -15.87 15.26
CA LEU A 431 7.43 -16.53 15.86
C LEU A 431 6.21 -16.40 14.92
N LEU A 432 5.50 -17.50 14.72
CA LEU A 432 4.34 -17.58 13.84
C LEU A 432 3.16 -18.21 14.59
N VAL A 433 2.02 -17.54 14.58
CA VAL A 433 0.79 -18.10 15.13
C VAL A 433 0.45 -19.39 14.39
N GLY A 434 0.11 -20.42 15.17
CA GLY A 434 -0.20 -21.77 14.74
C GLY A 434 1.00 -22.73 14.64
N GLU A 435 2.23 -22.25 14.78
CA GLU A 435 3.40 -23.13 14.88
C GLU A 435 3.61 -23.60 16.34
N SER A 436 4.26 -24.76 16.51
CA SER A 436 4.58 -25.30 17.84
C SER A 436 6.04 -25.06 18.22
N TYR A 437 6.26 -24.67 19.46
CA TYR A 437 7.57 -24.33 20.03
C TYR A 437 7.79 -25.10 21.33
N GLU A 438 9.04 -25.36 21.68
CA GLU A 438 9.40 -25.81 23.04
C GLU A 438 9.49 -24.58 23.94
N VAL A 439 8.62 -24.51 24.94
CA VAL A 439 8.46 -23.33 25.81
C VAL A 439 8.41 -23.77 27.26
N GLU A 440 9.02 -23.00 28.16
CA GLU A 440 8.91 -23.22 29.60
C GLU A 440 7.50 -22.87 30.08
N GLY A 441 6.72 -23.89 30.42
CA GLY A 441 5.37 -23.77 30.96
C GLY A 441 5.31 -24.03 32.47
N PRO A 442 4.10 -23.99 33.08
CA PRO A 442 3.93 -24.16 34.52
C PRO A 442 4.46 -25.48 35.11
N GLY A 443 4.61 -26.51 34.28
CA GLY A 443 5.12 -27.84 34.65
C GLY A 443 6.49 -28.19 34.06
N GLY A 444 7.23 -27.21 33.53
CA GLY A 444 8.48 -27.41 32.81
C GLY A 444 8.36 -27.21 31.30
N VAL A 445 9.37 -27.65 30.55
CA VAL A 445 9.41 -27.47 29.09
C VAL A 445 8.31 -28.31 28.43
N VAL A 446 7.42 -27.65 27.69
CA VAL A 446 6.32 -28.28 26.96
C VAL A 446 6.37 -27.84 25.50
N ARG A 447 6.01 -28.76 24.58
CA ARG A 447 5.78 -28.41 23.18
C ARG A 447 4.37 -27.86 23.03
N ALA A 448 4.25 -26.54 22.86
CA ALA A 448 2.97 -25.85 22.82
C ALA A 448 2.82 -25.03 21.54
N THR A 449 1.57 -24.85 21.09
CA THR A 449 1.24 -24.09 19.88
C THR A 449 1.04 -22.62 20.21
N LEU A 450 1.72 -21.73 19.48
CA LEU A 450 1.50 -20.29 19.62
C LEU A 450 0.12 -19.94 19.07
N ILE A 451 -0.77 -19.39 19.90
CA ILE A 451 -2.13 -19.03 19.47
C ILE A 451 -2.35 -17.52 19.37
N ASP A 452 -1.56 -16.71 20.08
CA ASP A 452 -1.55 -15.26 19.96
C ASP A 452 -0.23 -14.68 20.50
N ALA A 453 0.15 -13.47 20.11
CA ALA A 453 1.32 -12.77 20.63
C ALA A 453 1.24 -11.26 20.40
N LEU A 454 1.90 -10.47 21.25
CA LEU A 454 2.11 -9.04 21.02
C LEU A 454 3.56 -8.67 21.29
N VAL A 455 4.07 -7.66 20.59
CA VAL A 455 5.43 -7.15 20.81
C VAL A 455 5.41 -6.02 21.83
N ILE A 456 6.28 -6.13 22.84
CA ILE A 456 6.57 -5.08 23.80
C ILE A 456 7.85 -4.38 23.31
N GLU A 457 7.69 -3.39 22.44
CA GLU A 457 8.83 -2.74 21.76
C GLU A 457 9.94 -2.23 22.70
N PRO A 458 9.64 -1.54 23.83
CA PRO A 458 10.68 -1.05 24.73
C PRO A 458 11.54 -2.16 25.34
N LYS A 459 11.01 -3.39 25.42
CA LYS A 459 11.73 -4.56 25.94
C LYS A 459 12.36 -5.41 24.83
N SER A 460 11.99 -5.19 23.57
CA SER A 460 12.34 -6.07 22.46
C SER A 460 11.97 -7.54 22.76
N GLU A 461 10.76 -7.74 23.29
CA GLU A 461 10.21 -9.05 23.65
C GLU A 461 8.82 -9.23 23.05
N ALA A 462 8.47 -10.45 22.66
CA ALA A 462 7.11 -10.86 22.37
C ALA A 462 6.48 -11.51 23.60
N MET A 463 5.36 -10.97 24.08
CA MET A 463 4.50 -11.64 25.05
C MET A 463 3.58 -12.59 24.29
N CYS A 464 3.73 -13.89 24.52
CA CYS A 464 3.10 -14.94 23.74
C CYS A 464 2.07 -15.70 24.57
N THR A 465 0.96 -16.09 23.94
CA THR A 465 -0.03 -17.00 24.51
C THR A 465 0.07 -18.34 23.78
N TYR A 466 0.38 -19.40 24.54
CA TYR A 466 0.54 -20.75 24.04
C TYR A 466 -0.61 -21.64 24.47
N ARG A 467 -0.91 -22.66 23.65
CA ARG A 467 -1.82 -23.76 23.97
C ARG A 467 -1.04 -25.07 24.04
N ALA A 468 -1.05 -25.71 25.20
CA ALA A 468 -0.45 -27.02 25.40
C ALA A 468 -1.29 -28.15 24.77
N PRO A 469 -0.73 -29.36 24.59
CA PRO A 469 -1.46 -30.50 24.00
C PRO A 469 -2.70 -30.93 24.79
N ASP A 470 -2.74 -30.67 26.09
CA ASP A 470 -3.89 -30.92 26.97
C ASP A 470 -5.00 -29.86 26.87
N GLY A 471 -4.82 -28.86 26.00
CA GLY A 471 -5.76 -27.76 25.77
C GLY A 471 -5.59 -26.57 26.70
N THR A 472 -4.74 -26.66 27.72
CA THR A 472 -4.49 -25.54 28.65
C THR A 472 -3.74 -24.40 27.94
N THR A 473 -4.00 -23.16 28.37
CA THR A 473 -3.31 -21.97 27.85
C THR A 473 -2.43 -21.33 28.89
N PHE A 474 -1.26 -20.86 28.49
CA PHE A 474 -0.33 -20.14 29.36
C PHE A 474 0.42 -19.05 28.59
N HIS A 475 0.99 -18.10 29.32
CA HIS A 475 1.77 -17.01 28.75
C HIS A 475 3.27 -17.23 28.97
N ALA A 476 4.07 -16.83 27.98
CA ALA A 476 5.52 -16.80 28.10
C ALA A 476 6.09 -15.66 27.25
N SER A 477 7.18 -15.05 27.71
CA SER A 477 7.92 -14.05 26.94
C SER A 477 8.98 -14.71 26.07
N ALA A 478 9.20 -14.17 24.88
CA ALA A 478 10.30 -14.54 24.00
C ALA A 478 11.08 -13.29 23.59
N PRO A 479 12.41 -13.23 23.81
CA PRO A 479 13.22 -12.11 23.33
C PRO A 479 13.26 -12.08 21.80
N LEU A 480 13.20 -10.89 21.22
CA LEU A 480 13.30 -10.66 19.79
C LEU A 480 14.68 -10.14 19.41
N SER A 481 15.23 -10.65 18.32
CA SER A 481 16.49 -10.17 17.76
C SER A 481 16.35 -8.76 17.17
N ARG A 482 17.47 -8.12 16.85
CA ARG A 482 17.46 -6.82 16.17
C ARG A 482 16.81 -6.92 14.78
N GLU A 483 17.05 -8.01 14.06
CA GLU A 483 16.48 -8.30 12.75
C GLU A 483 14.96 -8.51 12.86
N GLU A 484 14.51 -9.28 13.85
CA GLU A 484 13.08 -9.45 14.14
C GLU A 484 12.39 -8.14 14.50
N MET A 485 13.02 -7.30 15.34
CA MET A 485 12.50 -5.97 15.66
C MET A 485 12.45 -5.03 14.44
N THR A 486 13.38 -5.18 13.50
CA THR A 486 13.36 -4.41 12.25
C THR A 486 12.18 -4.84 11.38
N ILE A 487 11.96 -6.14 11.22
CA ILE A 487 10.82 -6.70 10.48
C ILE A 487 9.49 -6.29 11.13
N TYR A 488 9.40 -6.39 12.46
CA TYR A 488 8.21 -5.97 13.21
C TYR A 488 7.88 -4.50 12.95
N ARG A 489 8.87 -3.59 13.02
CA ARG A 489 8.65 -2.15 12.78
C ARG A 489 8.22 -1.85 11.34
N SER A 490 8.72 -2.61 10.37
CA SER A 490 8.32 -2.46 8.96
C SER A 490 6.90 -2.95 8.69
N SER A 491 6.41 -3.98 9.40
CA SER A 491 5.03 -4.46 9.26
C SER A 491 4.49 -5.13 10.53
N PRO A 492 4.07 -4.36 11.55
CA PRO A 492 3.77 -4.90 12.87
C PRO A 492 2.54 -5.81 12.86
N GLY A 493 1.51 -5.44 12.09
CA GLY A 493 0.25 -6.19 12.03
C GLY A 493 0.31 -7.53 11.31
N THR A 494 1.42 -7.88 10.67
CA THR A 494 1.59 -9.16 9.96
C THR A 494 2.80 -9.96 10.46
N PHE A 495 3.50 -9.45 11.48
CA PHE A 495 4.75 -10.00 11.99
C PHE A 495 4.64 -11.48 12.39
N PHE A 496 3.57 -11.86 13.10
CA PHE A 496 3.35 -13.25 13.54
C PHE A 496 2.68 -14.15 12.48
N GLY A 497 2.65 -13.72 11.22
CA GLY A 497 2.14 -14.51 10.10
C GLY A 497 0.62 -14.56 9.97
N VAL A 498 -0.11 -13.90 10.87
CA VAL A 498 -1.56 -13.65 10.80
C VAL A 498 -1.81 -12.15 10.95
N LEU A 499 -2.96 -11.67 10.49
CA LEU A 499 -3.31 -10.26 10.62
C LEU A 499 -3.72 -9.98 12.06
N GLN A 500 -2.94 -9.15 12.74
CA GLN A 500 -3.24 -8.65 14.08
C GLN A 500 -3.67 -7.19 14.02
N HIS A 501 -4.58 -6.84 14.92
CA HIS A 501 -4.92 -5.45 15.15
C HIS A 501 -3.80 -4.82 15.97
N ILE A 502 -3.02 -3.96 15.34
CA ILE A 502 -2.09 -3.08 16.02
C ILE A 502 -2.87 -1.81 16.34
N PRO A 503 -3.03 -1.44 17.62
CA PRO A 503 -3.58 -0.15 17.98
C PRO A 503 -2.80 0.93 17.23
N LYS A 504 -3.52 1.77 16.52
CA LYS A 504 -2.95 2.99 15.96
C LYS A 504 -3.31 4.08 16.94
N GLY A 505 -2.31 4.87 17.34
CA GLY A 505 -2.54 6.06 18.13
C GLY A 505 -3.66 6.90 17.53
N ILE A 506 -4.42 7.55 18.38
CA ILE A 506 -5.53 8.41 17.95
C ILE A 506 -4.96 9.80 17.66
N HIS A 507 -4.72 10.09 16.38
CA HIS A 507 -4.06 11.32 15.93
C HIS A 507 -5.03 12.34 15.34
N THR A 508 -6.23 11.92 14.98
CA THR A 508 -7.27 12.77 14.40
C THR A 508 -8.64 12.42 15.00
N PRO A 509 -9.65 13.32 14.91
CA PRO A 509 -11.01 13.00 15.32
C PRO A 509 -11.59 11.79 14.59
N LEU A 510 -11.17 11.56 13.34
CA LEU A 510 -11.59 10.41 12.55
C LEU A 510 -10.93 9.11 13.00
N ASP A 511 -9.72 9.14 13.56
CA ASP A 511 -9.11 7.95 14.18
C ASP A 511 -9.89 7.53 15.42
N ALA A 512 -10.35 8.51 16.22
CA ALA A 512 -11.22 8.25 17.37
C ALA A 512 -12.56 7.65 16.93
N PHE A 513 -13.12 8.15 15.82
CA PHE A 513 -14.32 7.57 15.22
C PHE A 513 -14.09 6.14 14.76
N ASP A 514 -13.02 5.88 14.02
CA ASP A 514 -12.71 4.54 13.49
C ASP A 514 -12.51 3.53 14.63
N PHE A 515 -11.87 3.94 15.72
CA PHE A 515 -11.72 3.14 16.93
C PHE A 515 -13.08 2.78 17.56
N ALA A 516 -13.93 3.78 17.80
CA ALA A 516 -15.26 3.56 18.36
C ALA A 516 -16.13 2.70 17.43
N PHE A 517 -16.10 2.99 16.12
CA PHE A 517 -16.90 2.30 15.11
C PHE A 517 -16.46 0.84 14.93
N ALA A 518 -15.16 0.54 14.97
CA ALA A 518 -14.67 -0.84 14.95
C ALA A 518 -15.23 -1.68 16.11
N THR A 519 -15.48 -1.04 17.26
CA THR A 519 -15.99 -1.70 18.47
C THR A 519 -17.51 -1.86 18.46
N TYR A 520 -18.25 -0.80 18.11
CA TYR A 520 -19.70 -0.73 18.34
C TYR A 520 -20.56 -0.81 17.08
N SER A 521 -19.99 -0.79 15.86
CA SER A 521 -20.76 -0.82 14.60
C SER A 521 -21.67 -2.04 14.45
N LYS A 522 -21.33 -3.16 15.09
CA LYS A 522 -22.09 -4.42 15.05
C LYS A 522 -23.06 -4.59 16.23
N SER A 523 -23.10 -3.65 17.18
CA SER A 523 -24.06 -3.70 18.28
C SER A 523 -25.49 -3.64 17.75
N THR A 524 -26.41 -4.37 18.38
CA THR A 524 -27.82 -4.35 17.97
C THR A 524 -28.43 -2.97 18.18
N ARG A 525 -29.53 -2.69 17.47
CA ARG A 525 -30.25 -1.42 17.60
C ARG A 525 -30.73 -1.20 19.04
N GLU A 526 -31.24 -2.25 19.67
CA GLU A 526 -31.74 -2.25 21.04
C GLU A 526 -30.61 -1.96 22.03
N THR A 527 -29.45 -2.61 21.86
CA THR A 527 -28.25 -2.35 22.67
C THR A 527 -27.78 -0.90 22.53
N LEU A 528 -27.73 -0.36 21.31
CA LEU A 528 -27.34 1.02 21.06
C LEU A 528 -28.31 2.00 21.74
N LEU A 529 -29.62 1.77 21.64
CA LEU A 529 -30.63 2.59 22.32
C LEU A 529 -30.54 2.50 23.84
N GLN A 530 -30.14 1.35 24.40
CA GLN A 530 -29.85 1.22 25.83
C GLN A 530 -28.64 2.06 26.24
N PHE A 531 -27.56 2.05 25.45
CA PHE A 531 -26.39 2.90 25.72
C PHE A 531 -26.73 4.39 25.68
N MET A 532 -27.67 4.77 24.82
CA MET A 532 -28.11 6.16 24.63
C MET A 532 -29.36 6.52 25.45
N ALA A 533 -29.81 5.68 26.39
CA ALA A 533 -31.12 5.84 27.05
C ALA A 533 -31.30 7.19 27.76
N ASN A 534 -30.20 7.78 28.26
CA ASN A 534 -30.19 9.07 28.96
C ASN A 534 -29.83 10.26 28.06
N TRP A 535 -29.74 10.07 26.74
CA TRP A 535 -29.42 11.16 25.82
C TRP A 535 -30.64 12.06 25.59
N PRO A 536 -30.45 13.39 25.50
CA PRO A 536 -31.54 14.35 25.42
C PRO A 536 -32.41 14.20 24.16
N ASP A 537 -31.87 13.59 23.10
CA ASP A 537 -32.49 13.39 21.79
C ASP A 537 -32.96 11.94 21.54
N ILE A 538 -33.09 11.12 22.59
CA ILE A 538 -33.45 9.69 22.50
C ILE A 538 -34.71 9.40 21.67
N GLU A 539 -35.73 10.27 21.73
CA GLU A 539 -36.96 10.10 20.94
C GLU A 539 -36.73 10.28 19.43
N GLN A 540 -35.74 11.07 19.03
CA GLN A 540 -35.33 11.20 17.63
C GLN A 540 -34.46 10.01 17.22
N LEU A 541 -33.52 9.59 18.07
CA LEU A 541 -32.66 8.44 17.86
C LEU A 541 -33.46 7.15 17.66
N ARG A 542 -34.57 6.96 18.38
CA ARG A 542 -35.49 5.82 18.18
C ARG A 542 -36.02 5.71 16.75
N LYS A 543 -35.98 6.75 15.93
CA LYS A 543 -36.45 6.70 14.53
C LYS A 543 -35.37 6.25 13.54
N LEU A 544 -34.13 6.18 13.97
CA LEU A 544 -32.98 5.88 13.13
C LEU A 544 -32.81 4.38 12.88
N SER A 545 -32.17 4.05 11.76
CA SER A 545 -31.72 2.70 11.45
C SER A 545 -30.62 2.24 12.42
N GLN A 546 -30.35 0.94 12.49
CA GLN A 546 -29.24 0.42 13.31
C GLN A 546 -27.91 1.08 12.92
N ARG A 547 -27.65 1.25 11.62
CA ARG A 547 -26.42 1.87 11.11
C ARG A 547 -26.32 3.32 11.53
N ASP A 548 -27.39 4.10 11.33
CA ASP A 548 -27.38 5.52 11.70
C ASP A 548 -27.22 5.70 13.22
N LEU A 549 -27.79 4.80 14.03
CA LEU A 549 -27.59 4.79 15.48
C LEU A 549 -26.15 4.47 15.87
N ALA A 550 -25.54 3.50 15.20
CA ALA A 550 -24.13 3.17 15.42
C ALA A 550 -23.22 4.36 15.07
N GLU A 551 -23.47 5.02 13.93
CA GLU A 551 -22.73 6.21 13.52
C GLU A 551 -22.86 7.35 14.54
N GLN A 552 -24.08 7.64 15.01
CA GLN A 552 -24.33 8.66 16.04
C GLN A 552 -23.62 8.34 17.36
N TYR A 553 -23.79 7.10 17.84
CA TYR A 553 -23.17 6.64 19.07
C TYR A 553 -21.63 6.74 19.01
N CYS A 554 -21.05 6.26 17.91
CA CYS A 554 -19.60 6.29 17.72
C CYS A 554 -19.05 7.71 17.55
N ALA A 555 -19.78 8.61 16.88
CA ALA A 555 -19.40 10.01 16.76
C ALA A 555 -19.40 10.75 18.10
N TYR A 556 -20.35 10.46 18.98
CA TYR A 556 -20.37 11.00 20.33
C TYR A 556 -19.16 10.53 21.14
N LEU A 557 -18.89 9.21 21.15
CA LEU A 557 -17.73 8.66 21.83
C LEU A 557 -16.42 9.24 21.29
N ALA A 558 -16.30 9.32 19.97
CA ALA A 558 -15.14 9.88 19.30
C ALA A 558 -14.92 11.36 19.66
N THR A 559 -15.98 12.16 19.69
CA THR A 559 -15.92 13.56 20.13
C THR A 559 -15.41 13.66 21.56
N ALA A 560 -15.97 12.86 22.48
CA ALA A 560 -15.55 12.85 23.88
C ALA A 560 -14.08 12.41 24.05
N MET A 561 -13.66 11.37 23.34
CA MET A 561 -12.28 10.89 23.32
C MET A 561 -11.32 11.95 22.78
N TRP A 562 -11.66 12.57 21.65
CA TRP A 562 -10.83 13.60 21.02
C TRP A 562 -10.65 14.83 21.92
N MET A 563 -11.70 15.29 22.58
CA MET A 563 -11.64 16.40 23.54
C MET A 563 -10.71 16.09 24.74
N GLN A 564 -10.63 14.83 25.18
CA GLN A 564 -9.71 14.44 26.25
C GLN A 564 -8.25 14.45 25.79
N ILE A 565 -7.99 14.01 24.55
CA ILE A 565 -6.66 14.00 23.93
C ILE A 565 -6.16 15.43 23.69
N GLU A 566 -6.96 16.28 23.03
CA GLU A 566 -6.61 17.70 22.81
C GLU A 566 -6.43 18.46 24.13
N GLY A 567 -7.22 18.11 25.15
CA GLY A 567 -7.12 18.69 26.49
C GLY A 567 -5.90 18.21 27.29
N GLY A 568 -5.03 17.36 26.74
CA GLY A 568 -3.85 16.81 27.42
C GLY A 568 -4.16 15.90 28.60
N LYS A 569 -5.41 15.44 28.74
CA LYS A 569 -5.87 14.59 29.86
C LYS A 569 -5.56 13.12 29.64
N THR A 570 -5.21 12.73 28.42
CA THR A 570 -4.94 11.34 28.06
C THR A 570 -3.90 11.32 26.93
N ASP A 571 -2.81 10.61 27.12
CA ASP A 571 -1.83 10.35 26.06
C ASP A 571 -2.19 9.04 25.37
N LEU A 572 -3.00 9.14 24.31
CA LEU A 572 -3.34 8.05 23.38
C LEU A 572 -2.62 8.22 22.04
N ALA A 573 -1.63 9.12 21.96
CA ALA A 573 -0.86 9.35 20.75
C ALA A 573 0.24 8.30 20.54
N HIS A 574 0.60 7.53 21.58
CA HIS A 574 1.72 6.59 21.58
C HIS A 574 1.35 5.15 21.98
N THR A 575 0.07 4.84 22.14
CA THR A 575 -0.46 3.47 22.34
C THR A 575 -0.94 2.87 21.04
#